data_AF-A0A4R8K0B4-F1
#
_entry.id   AF-A0A4R8K0B4-F1
#
_cell.length_a   1.000
_cell.length_b   1.000
_cell.length_c   1.000
_cell.angle_alpha   90.00
_cell.angle_beta   90.00
_cell.angle_gamma   90.00
#
_symmetry.space_group_name_H-M   'P 1'
#
loop_
_entity.id
_entity.type
_entity.pdbx_description
1 polymer ?
#
loop_
_entity_poly.entity_id
_entity_poly.type
_entity_poly.pdbx_seq_one_letter_code
_entity_poly.pdbx_strand_id
1 'polypeptide(L)' 'MALYQDVSVVTQMDDAAFTATYKPGTSAPYAGIYRCTKCRHEIGIAEGHILPTQTHSKHPPALGDIVWQLTVFAQHNR' A
#
# COMPACT_ATOMS: atom_id res chain seq x y z
N MET A 1 -1.79 5.20 8.63
CA MET A 1 -0.52 4.96 9.31
C MET A 1 -0.50 3.49 9.72
N ALA A 2 0.55 2.73 9.39
CA ALA A 2 0.70 1.36 9.92
C ALA A 2 1.08 1.42 11.41
N LEU A 3 0.36 0.65 12.25
CA LEU A 3 0.62 0.53 13.69
C LEU A 3 1.29 -0.82 13.95
N TYR A 4 2.25 -0.84 14.87
CA TYR A 4 2.95 -2.06 15.29
C TYR A 4 3.13 -2.04 16.81
N GLN A 5 3.15 -3.22 17.42
CA GLN A 5 3.35 -3.38 18.87
C GLN A 5 4.79 -3.77 19.21
N ASP A 6 5.36 -4.72 18.45
CA ASP A 6 6.69 -5.25 18.69
C ASP A 6 7.64 -4.81 17.57
N VAL A 7 8.61 -3.96 17.91
CA VAL A 7 9.60 -3.45 16.96
C VAL A 7 10.58 -4.54 16.51
N SER A 8 10.75 -5.63 17.28
CA SER A 8 11.68 -6.70 16.93
C SER A 8 11.25 -7.50 15.69
N VAL A 9 9.96 -7.44 15.34
CA VAL A 9 9.38 -8.11 14.16
C VAL A 9 9.13 -7.14 12.99
N VAL A 10 9.56 -5.87 13.09
CA VAL A 10 9.45 -4.87 12.03
C VAL A 10 10.79 -4.20 11.81
N THR A 11 11.34 -4.34 10.60
CA THR A 11 12.61 -3.69 10.23
C THR A 11 12.33 -2.52 9.29
N GLN A 12 12.90 -1.35 9.60
CA GLN A 12 12.94 -0.24 8.64
C GLN A 12 13.98 -0.55 7.56
N MET A 13 13.61 -0.32 6.31
CA MET A 13 14.49 -0.53 5.15
C MET A 13 14.26 0.57 4.13
N ASP A 14 15.32 0.94 3.43
CA ASP A 14 15.26 1.80 2.25
C ASP A 14 15.25 0.92 1.00
N ASP A 15 14.11 0.85 0.32
CA ASP A 15 13.90 0.02 -0.87
C ASP A 15 13.00 0.74 -1.88
N ALA A 16 13.28 0.55 -3.17
CA ALA A 16 12.53 1.14 -4.27
C ALA A 16 11.03 0.76 -4.24
N ALA A 17 10.67 -0.41 -3.70
CA ALA A 17 9.30 -0.86 -3.53
C ALA A 17 8.43 0.13 -2.75
N PHE A 18 9.01 0.85 -1.78
CA PHE A 18 8.29 1.87 -0.99
C PHE A 18 8.10 3.18 -1.75
N THR A 19 8.89 3.44 -2.79
CA THR A 19 8.77 4.63 -3.65
C THR A 19 7.91 4.40 -4.89
N ALA A 20 7.71 3.14 -5.27
CA ALA A 20 6.89 2.76 -6.41
C ALA A 20 5.41 3.10 -6.20
N THR A 21 4.75 3.51 -7.29
CA THR A 21 3.34 3.86 -7.30
C THR A 21 2.55 2.99 -8.26
N TYR A 22 1.35 2.59 -7.84
CA TYR A 22 0.50 1.67 -8.59
C TYR A 22 -0.86 2.27 -8.86
N LYS A 23 -1.32 2.10 -10.10
CA LYS A 23 -2.68 2.44 -10.48
C LYS A 23 -3.66 1.40 -9.92
N PRO A 24 -4.93 1.75 -9.74
CA PRO A 24 -5.94 0.77 -9.39
C PRO A 24 -6.07 -0.30 -10.48
N GLY A 25 -6.44 -1.51 -10.11
CA GLY A 25 -6.47 -2.66 -11.02
C GLY A 25 -5.10 -3.32 -11.23
N THR A 26 -4.01 -2.75 -10.72
CA THR A 26 -2.69 -3.39 -10.76
C THR A 26 -2.62 -4.52 -9.73
N SER A 27 -1.97 -5.62 -10.07
CA SER A 27 -1.66 -6.68 -9.11
C SER A 27 -0.62 -6.18 -8.09
N ALA A 28 -0.84 -6.43 -6.80
CA ALA A 28 0.06 -6.02 -5.74
C ALA A 28 1.35 -6.86 -5.77
N PRO A 29 2.54 -6.25 -5.98
CA PRO A 29 3.78 -7.00 -6.09
C PRO A 29 4.28 -7.57 -4.75
N TYR A 30 3.79 -7.03 -3.63
CA TYR A 30 4.09 -7.52 -2.29
C TYR A 30 2.82 -7.59 -1.45
N ALA A 31 2.71 -8.61 -0.60
CA ALA A 31 1.68 -8.66 0.43
C ALA A 31 1.99 -7.62 1.51
N GLY A 32 1.04 -6.74 1.81
CA GLY A 32 1.33 -5.64 2.72
C GLY A 32 0.23 -4.60 2.85
N ILE A 33 0.61 -3.48 3.44
CA ILE A 33 -0.24 -2.30 3.62
C ILE A 33 0.11 -1.29 2.54
N TYR A 34 -0.87 -0.95 1.71
CA TYR A 34 -0.77 0.10 0.72
C TYR A 34 -1.58 1.31 1.16
N ARG A 35 -1.09 2.49 0.81
CA ARG A 35 -1.68 3.78 1.15
C ARG A 35 -1.94 4.59 -0.11
N CYS A 36 -3.11 5.20 -0.19
CA CYS A 36 -3.42 6.16 -1.24
C CYS A 36 -2.63 7.45 -1.02
N THR A 37 -1.85 7.87 -2.02
CA THR A 37 -1.02 9.08 -1.93
C THR A 37 -1.84 10.37 -1.88
N LYS A 38 -3.13 10.32 -2.23
CA LYS A 38 -4.04 11.48 -2.26
C LYS A 38 -4.82 11.67 -0.97
N CYS A 39 -5.54 10.64 -0.53
CA CYS A 39 -6.44 10.73 0.62
C CYS A 39 -5.88 10.08 1.89
N ARG A 40 -4.73 9.39 1.79
CA ARG A 40 -4.05 8.69 2.89
C ARG A 40 -4.82 7.48 3.44
N HIS A 41 -5.90 7.05 2.77
CA HIS A 41 -6.60 5.80 3.08
C HIS A 41 -5.69 4.59 2.85
N GLU A 42 -5.85 3.56 3.68
CA GLU A 42 -4.97 2.39 3.69
C GLU A 42 -5.75 1.10 3.56
N ILE A 43 -5.11 0.13 2.94
CA ILE A 43 -5.63 -1.22 2.75
C ILE A 43 -4.55 -2.24 3.06
N GLY A 44 -4.94 -3.39 3.59
CA GLY A 44 -4.12 -4.60 3.58
C GLY A 44 -4.48 -5.46 2.37
N ILE A 45 -3.49 -6.00 1.67
CA ILE A 45 -3.70 -6.86 0.49
C ILE A 45 -2.63 -7.94 0.41
N ALA A 46 -3.01 -9.13 -0.05
CA ALA A 46 -2.09 -10.22 -0.34
C ALA A 46 -1.30 -9.97 -1.64
N GLU A 47 -0.14 -10.59 -1.77
CA GLU A 47 0.66 -10.55 -3.00
C GLU A 47 -0.14 -11.16 -4.16
N GLY A 48 0.00 -10.59 -5.35
CA GLY A 48 -0.71 -11.03 -6.55
C GLY A 48 -2.16 -10.55 -6.65
N HIS A 49 -2.78 -10.12 -5.54
CA HIS A 49 -4.17 -9.66 -5.56
C HIS A 49 -4.31 -8.27 -6.18
N ILE A 50 -5.49 -7.98 -6.71
CA ILE A 50 -5.76 -6.74 -7.45
C ILE A 50 -6.00 -5.57 -6.50
N LEU A 51 -5.20 -4.51 -6.66
CA LEU A 51 -5.39 -3.26 -5.94
C LEU A 51 -6.76 -2.65 -6.30
N PRO A 52 -7.56 -2.28 -5.29
CA PRO A 52 -8.95 -1.92 -5.50
C PRO A 52 -9.08 -0.65 -6.34
N THR A 53 -10.00 -0.70 -7.29
CA THR A 53 -10.46 0.45 -8.09
C THR A 53 -11.38 1.38 -7.31
N GLN A 54 -12.02 0.86 -6.26
CA GLN A 54 -12.93 1.60 -5.41
C GLN A 54 -12.75 1.16 -3.97
N THR A 55 -12.07 1.97 -3.16
CA THR A 55 -12.15 1.84 -1.70
C THR A 55 -12.39 3.20 -1.08
N HIS A 56 -13.46 3.23 -0.28
CA HIS A 56 -14.04 4.38 0.42
C HIS A 56 -14.67 5.43 -0.52
N SER A 57 -15.91 5.83 -0.22
CA SER A 57 -16.72 6.83 -0.94
C SER A 57 -15.85 7.86 -1.66
N LYS A 58 -15.83 7.78 -3.01
CA LYS A 58 -14.92 8.50 -3.93
C LYS A 58 -14.39 9.78 -3.30
N HIS A 59 -13.12 9.80 -2.94
CA HIS A 59 -12.51 11.07 -2.53
C HIS A 59 -12.65 12.09 -3.67
N PRO A 60 -12.85 13.38 -3.36
CA PRO A 60 -13.29 14.38 -4.34
C PRO A 60 -12.49 14.33 -5.65
N PRO A 61 -13.12 14.47 -6.83
CA PRO A 61 -12.42 14.48 -8.12
C PRO A 61 -11.24 15.46 -8.17
N ALA A 62 -11.31 16.55 -7.40
CA ALA A 62 -10.24 17.53 -7.24
C ALA A 62 -8.91 16.95 -6.74
N LEU A 63 -8.92 15.78 -6.09
CA LEU A 63 -7.72 15.09 -5.61
C LEU A 63 -7.04 14.23 -6.68
N GLY A 64 -7.68 14.07 -7.85
CA GLY A 64 -7.20 13.26 -8.96
C GLY A 64 -7.36 11.75 -8.75
N ASP A 65 -6.68 10.98 -9.58
CA ASP A 65 -6.78 9.52 -9.59
C ASP A 65 -6.21 8.89 -8.31
N ILE A 66 -6.78 7.73 -7.96
CA ILE A 66 -6.24 6.87 -6.91
C ILE A 66 -4.85 6.40 -7.32
N VAL A 67 -3.89 6.52 -6.42
CA VAL A 67 -2.52 6.03 -6.59
C VAL A 67 -2.09 5.35 -5.30
N TRP A 68 -1.76 4.07 -5.39
CA TRP A 68 -1.35 3.24 -4.27
C TRP A 68 0.16 3.24 -4.13
N GLN A 69 0.65 3.33 -2.89
CA GLN A 69 2.07 3.24 -2.55
C GLN A 69 2.23 2.32 -1.34
N LEU A 70 3.26 1.48 -1.36
CA LEU A 70 3.54 0.52 -0.30
C LEU A 70 4.05 1.23 0.97
N THR A 71 3.57 0.80 2.14
CA THR A 71 4.00 1.34 3.45
C THR A 71 4.75 0.30 4.27
N VAL A 72 4.28 -0.96 4.27
CA VAL A 72 4.89 -2.12 4.95
C VAL A 72 4.56 -3.34 4.11
N PHE A 73 5.49 -4.30 4.00
CA PHE A 73 5.23 -5.59 3.38
C PHE A 73 5.80 -6.75 4.19
N ALA A 74 5.24 -7.94 3.97
CA ALA A 74 5.73 -9.18 4.55
C ALA A 74 6.96 -9.68 3.76
N GLN A 75 8.10 -9.82 4.44
CA GLN A 75 9.27 -10.47 3.89
C GLN A 75 9.05 -12.00 3.89
N HIS A 76 8.69 -12.56 2.73
CA HIS A 76 8.37 -13.99 2.61
C HIS A 76 9.61 -14.91 2.61
N ASN A 77 10.77 -14.39 2.19
CA ASN A 77 12.02 -15.15 2.15
C ASN A 77 13.15 -14.32 2.77
N ARG A 78 13.81 -14.89 3.78
CA ARG A 78 15.22 -14.64 4.06
C ARG A 78 16.00 -15.89 3.70
#